data_AF-A0A842VGK8-F1
#
_entry.id   AF-A0A842VGK8-F1
#
_cell.length_a   1.000
_cell.length_b   1.000
_cell.length_c   1.000
_cell.angle_alpha   90.00
_cell.angle_beta   90.00
_cell.angle_gamma   90.00
#
_symmetry.space_group_name_H-M   'P 1'
#
loop_
_entity.id
_entity.type
_entity.pdbx_description
1 polymer ?
#
loop_
_entity_poly.entity_id
_entity_poly.type
_entity_poly.pdbx_seq_one_letter_code
_entity_poly.pdbx_strand_id
1 'polypeptide(L)'
;MDTKKLFNIKKRLLLEHLVKSKYLKDKRLFKAFLDVPLEDFIPKKYMDPLKIYEDIPNLFYFLNPENYRTISAPHMISIMLQGLSLKDDDDLLVLGAKSGYIASLAHKLAPNGEIIILEANAEIAKITMQNLKRLNLDDNITVTVKNPLEGMLELSPWQKILVTGAIKQERIHPLLRQLDSNEGVLYAPIGEDYIQIYTQILRIKEEYFGKQQLQVRFTPLMTQVELDEIELITDFEEYKNLDEIEVKQDPSKVESVLDKNEHKINIKYASNILDEVDLEPTSKSEKKEISIKERDIILSYFEKMLDILRELKKQEDVEKCFEDIDEFEIHIDNLKKYKSKFQLKPKRFLNLLNQIRSYLIVRKDINKSSDTNSIEQKIEVINKQNEIVLDLEEFLESEISRIKKL
;
A
#
# COMPACT_ATOMS: atom_id res chain seq x y z
N MET A 1 10.73 27.01 26.12
CA MET A 1 10.45 25.58 26.34
C MET A 1 10.82 24.86 25.04
N ASP A 2 11.65 23.82 25.09
CA ASP A 2 12.02 23.03 23.91
C ASP A 2 10.75 22.50 23.21
N THR A 3 10.58 22.82 21.93
CA THR A 3 9.41 22.43 21.11
C THR A 3 9.19 20.92 21.15
N LYS A 4 10.27 20.13 21.16
CA LYS A 4 10.19 18.67 21.25
C LYS A 4 9.62 18.22 22.59
N LYS A 5 10.01 18.88 23.69
CA LYS A 5 9.45 18.62 25.03
C LYS A 5 7.97 18.98 25.08
N LEU A 6 7.55 20.08 24.45
CA LEU A 6 6.14 20.48 24.37
C LEU A 6 5.30 19.46 23.59
N PHE A 7 5.79 19.02 22.42
CA PHE A 7 5.12 18.00 21.61
C PHE A 7 4.96 16.69 22.35
N ASN A 8 6.00 16.21 23.05
CA ASN A 8 5.91 15.00 23.86
C ASN A 8 4.85 15.08 24.96
N ILE A 9 4.73 16.24 25.65
CA ILE A 9 3.71 16.43 26.69
C ILE A 9 2.31 16.42 26.06
N LYS A 10 2.09 17.18 24.98
CA LYS A 10 0.78 17.25 24.31
C LYS A 10 0.37 15.90 23.73
N LYS A 11 1.28 15.20 23.07
CA LYS A 11 1.07 13.84 22.56
C LYS A 11 0.60 12.91 23.67
N ARG A 12 1.26 12.91 24.85
CA ARG A 12 0.85 12.06 25.98
C ARG A 12 -0.55 12.41 26.49
N LEU A 13 -0.86 13.71 26.63
CA LEU A 13 -2.20 14.16 27.06
C LEU A 13 -3.29 13.74 26.07
N LEU A 14 -3.04 13.87 24.76
CA LEU A 14 -3.93 13.38 23.71
C LEU A 14 -4.17 11.88 23.86
N LEU A 15 -3.11 11.08 23.97
CA LEU A 15 -3.25 9.62 24.05
C LEU A 15 -3.96 9.18 25.34
N GLU A 16 -3.68 9.83 26.47
CA GLU A 16 -4.42 9.61 27.72
C GLU A 16 -5.91 9.94 27.58
N HIS A 17 -6.24 11.03 26.86
CA HIS A 17 -7.62 11.36 26.53
C HIS A 17 -8.27 10.26 25.67
N LEU A 18 -7.61 9.79 24.60
CA LEU A 18 -8.14 8.73 23.74
C LEU A 18 -8.37 7.42 24.49
N VAL A 19 -7.49 7.08 25.45
CA VAL A 19 -7.65 5.91 26.32
C VAL A 19 -8.86 6.09 27.24
N LYS A 20 -8.98 7.23 27.93
CA LYS A 20 -10.12 7.53 28.82
C LYS A 20 -11.46 7.52 28.07
N SER A 21 -11.48 8.05 26.86
CA SER A 21 -12.64 8.08 25.96
C SER A 21 -12.90 6.72 25.27
N LYS A 22 -12.10 5.69 25.56
CA LYS A 22 -12.20 4.33 24.99
C LYS A 22 -12.00 4.25 23.47
N TYR A 23 -11.48 5.30 22.84
CA TYR A 23 -11.10 5.29 21.43
C TYR A 23 -9.80 4.51 21.19
N LEU A 24 -8.89 4.51 22.17
CA LEU A 24 -7.61 3.81 22.11
C LEU A 24 -7.53 2.76 23.22
N LYS A 25 -7.62 1.49 22.82
CA LYS A 25 -7.59 0.31 23.70
C LYS A 25 -6.34 -0.54 23.45
N ASP A 26 -5.88 -0.59 22.21
CA ASP A 26 -4.71 -1.37 21.82
C ASP A 26 -3.41 -0.70 22.33
N LYS A 27 -2.69 -1.44 23.18
CA LYS A 27 -1.39 -1.01 23.73
C LYS A 27 -0.30 -0.93 22.66
N ARG A 28 -0.34 -1.78 21.62
CA ARG A 28 0.57 -1.71 20.47
C ARG A 28 0.38 -0.40 19.74
N LEU A 29 -0.87 -0.02 19.49
CA LEU A 29 -1.19 1.25 18.83
C LEU A 29 -0.85 2.47 19.71
N PHE A 30 -1.08 2.41 21.02
CA PHE A 30 -0.63 3.46 21.94
C PHE A 30 0.89 3.69 21.84
N LYS A 31 1.67 2.61 21.82
CA LYS A 31 3.12 2.70 21.61
C LYS A 31 3.47 3.24 20.23
N ALA A 32 2.78 2.80 19.18
CA ALA A 32 2.98 3.31 17.82
C ALA A 32 2.78 4.84 17.73
N PHE A 33 1.73 5.38 18.36
CA PHE A 33 1.52 6.84 18.41
C PHE A 33 2.67 7.58 19.10
N LEU A 34 3.23 7.00 20.18
CA LEU A 34 4.40 7.57 20.85
C LEU A 34 5.63 7.60 19.94
N ASP A 35 5.89 6.47 19.26
CA ASP A 35 7.09 6.25 18.46
C ASP A 35 7.07 7.00 17.12
N VAL A 36 5.90 7.20 16.50
CA VAL A 36 5.77 7.86 15.19
C VAL A 36 5.46 9.36 15.39
N PRO A 37 6.37 10.28 15.02
CA PRO A 37 6.20 11.72 15.21
C PRO A 37 5.28 12.33 14.14
N LEU A 38 4.05 12.73 14.51
CA LEU A 38 3.08 13.32 13.57
C LEU A 38 3.62 14.58 12.87
N GLU A 39 4.45 15.36 13.57
CA GLU A 39 5.09 16.58 13.06
C GLU A 39 5.94 16.36 11.81
N ASP A 40 6.51 15.17 11.63
CA ASP A 40 7.37 14.86 10.48
C ASP A 40 6.56 14.56 9.21
N PHE A 41 5.23 14.46 9.32
CA PHE A 41 4.30 14.19 8.23
C PHE A 41 3.52 15.43 7.77
N ILE A 42 3.74 16.58 8.39
CA ILE A 42 3.04 17.83 8.08
C ILE A 42 4.07 18.85 7.57
N PRO A 43 3.92 19.35 6.33
CA PRO A 43 4.77 20.43 5.84
C PRO A 43 4.72 21.65 6.77
N LYS A 44 5.88 22.28 7.04
CA LYS A 44 5.99 23.40 8.01
C LYS A 44 5.00 24.53 7.76
N LYS A 45 4.65 24.80 6.49
CA LYS A 45 3.66 25.84 6.11
C LYS A 45 2.24 25.57 6.61
N TYR A 46 1.89 24.32 6.89
CA TYR A 46 0.56 23.92 7.38
C TYR A 46 0.56 23.55 8.87
N MET A 47 1.74 23.41 9.48
CA MET A 47 1.85 22.98 10.87
C MET A 47 1.50 24.11 11.84
N ASP A 48 0.51 23.88 12.70
CA ASP A 48 0.23 24.69 13.89
C ASP A 48 0.80 23.97 15.14
N PRO A 49 1.93 24.43 15.73
CA PRO A 49 2.52 23.81 16.91
C PRO A 49 1.61 23.83 18.15
N LEU A 50 0.60 24.71 18.16
CA LEU A 50 -0.38 24.76 19.24
C LEU A 50 -1.42 23.65 19.12
N LYS A 51 -1.80 23.27 17.90
CA LYS A 51 -2.92 22.36 17.63
C LYS A 51 -2.54 20.98 17.09
N ILE A 52 -1.29 20.77 16.70
CA ILE A 52 -0.84 19.52 16.05
C ILE A 52 -1.21 18.23 16.81
N TYR A 53 -1.27 18.29 18.15
CA TYR A 53 -1.65 17.17 19.02
C TYR A 53 -3.04 17.35 19.66
N GLU A 54 -3.92 18.13 19.03
CA GLU A 54 -5.35 18.11 19.31
C GLU A 54 -6.02 16.98 18.52
N ASP A 55 -7.17 16.50 18.99
CA ASP A 55 -7.92 15.43 18.33
C ASP A 55 -8.73 15.95 17.13
N ILE A 56 -8.03 16.52 16.14
CA ILE A 56 -8.59 17.13 14.94
C ILE A 56 -7.84 16.65 13.69
N PRO A 57 -8.46 16.71 12.50
CA PRO A 57 -7.74 16.49 11.25
C PRO A 57 -6.66 17.56 11.03
N ASN A 58 -5.49 17.14 10.56
CA ASN A 58 -4.37 18.04 10.29
C ASN A 58 -4.15 18.23 8.79
N LEU A 59 -4.17 19.48 8.30
CA LEU A 59 -3.89 19.80 6.91
C LEU A 59 -2.44 19.46 6.56
N PHE A 60 -2.21 18.71 5.48
CA PHE A 60 -0.86 18.43 4.99
C PHE A 60 -0.67 18.78 3.51
N TYR A 61 -1.77 18.97 2.78
CA TYR A 61 -1.76 19.32 1.37
C TYR A 61 -2.93 20.25 1.04
N PHE A 62 -2.66 21.28 0.25
CA PHE A 62 -3.66 22.23 -0.21
C PHE A 62 -3.26 22.76 -1.58
N LEU A 63 -4.10 22.48 -2.57
CA LEU A 63 -4.04 23.10 -3.89
C LEU A 63 -5.15 24.15 -4.03
N ASN A 64 -6.40 23.76 -3.73
CA ASN A 64 -7.57 24.64 -3.76
C ASN A 64 -8.65 24.13 -2.76
N PRO A 65 -9.78 24.84 -2.55
CA PRO A 65 -10.82 24.42 -1.60
C PRO A 65 -11.47 23.06 -1.88
N GLU A 66 -11.42 22.56 -3.10
CA GLU A 66 -11.94 21.24 -3.49
C GLU A 66 -10.84 20.15 -3.40
N ASN A 67 -9.58 20.57 -3.56
CA ASN A 67 -8.40 19.74 -3.53
C ASN A 67 -7.46 20.11 -2.36
N TYR A 68 -7.92 19.81 -1.15
CA TYR A 68 -7.12 19.82 0.07
C TYR A 68 -7.15 18.44 0.74
N ARG A 69 -6.07 18.05 1.42
CA ARG A 69 -6.00 16.77 2.11
C ARG A 69 -5.53 16.94 3.54
N THR A 70 -6.19 16.18 4.40
CA THR A 70 -5.91 16.13 5.83
C THR A 70 -5.48 14.73 6.24
N ILE A 71 -4.58 14.67 7.22
CA ILE A 71 -4.37 13.50 8.05
C ILE A 71 -5.59 13.41 8.97
N SER A 72 -6.21 12.22 9.05
CA SER A 72 -7.39 12.01 9.89
C SER A 72 -7.12 12.33 11.37
N ALA A 73 -8.17 12.70 12.11
CA ALA A 73 -8.05 12.94 13.54
C ALA A 73 -7.52 11.70 14.29
N PRO A 74 -6.71 11.87 15.34
CA PRO A 74 -6.16 10.78 16.15
C PRO A 74 -7.17 9.72 16.62
N HIS A 75 -8.37 10.09 17.09
CA HIS A 75 -9.40 9.10 17.47
C HIS A 75 -9.84 8.27 16.26
N MET A 76 -9.92 8.89 15.07
CA MET A 76 -10.35 8.21 13.85
C MET A 76 -9.27 7.27 13.34
N ILE A 77 -7.99 7.66 13.43
CA ILE A 77 -6.87 6.74 13.18
C ILE A 77 -6.93 5.54 14.13
N SER A 78 -7.21 5.79 15.41
CA SER A 78 -7.38 4.73 16.41
C SER A 78 -8.52 3.77 16.07
N ILE A 79 -9.67 4.29 15.65
CA ILE A 79 -10.81 3.50 15.22
C ILE A 79 -10.46 2.66 13.98
N MET A 80 -9.84 3.29 12.96
CA MET A 80 -9.45 2.62 11.70
C MET A 80 -8.51 1.45 11.97
N LEU A 81 -7.39 1.69 12.66
CA LEU A 81 -6.35 0.66 12.84
C LEU A 81 -6.79 -0.47 13.78
N GLN A 82 -7.56 -0.17 14.83
CA GLN A 82 -8.10 -1.22 15.70
C GLN A 82 -9.19 -2.04 14.99
N GLY A 83 -10.00 -1.42 14.13
CA GLY A 83 -11.02 -2.12 13.34
C GLY A 83 -10.45 -3.03 12.25
N LEU A 84 -9.20 -2.82 11.83
CA LEU A 84 -8.49 -3.81 10.99
C LEU A 84 -8.03 -5.02 11.78
N SER A 85 -7.71 -4.82 13.08
CA SER A 85 -7.22 -5.87 13.95
C SER A 85 -5.96 -6.54 13.40
N LEU A 86 -4.97 -5.70 13.06
CA LEU A 86 -3.72 -6.11 12.42
C LEU A 86 -2.93 -7.11 13.28
N LYS A 87 -2.58 -8.25 12.68
CA LYS A 87 -1.55 -9.18 13.16
C LYS A 87 -0.17 -8.68 12.73
N ASP A 88 0.89 -9.30 13.25
CA ASP A 88 2.26 -8.84 13.00
C ASP A 88 2.73 -9.10 11.56
N ASP A 89 2.12 -10.06 10.87
CA ASP A 89 2.43 -10.49 9.50
C ASP A 89 1.31 -10.22 8.47
N ASP A 90 0.28 -9.46 8.84
CA ASP A 90 -0.80 -9.09 7.93
C ASP A 90 -0.30 -8.16 6.81
N ASP A 91 -0.57 -8.51 5.55
CA ASP A 91 -0.36 -7.58 4.44
C ASP A 91 -1.52 -6.59 4.38
N LEU A 92 -1.19 -5.31 4.22
CA LEU A 92 -2.14 -4.20 4.24
C LEU A 92 -2.06 -3.39 2.95
N LEU A 93 -3.20 -3.24 2.28
CA LEU A 93 -3.39 -2.28 1.20
C LEU A 93 -4.08 -1.03 1.75
N VAL A 94 -3.46 0.15 1.59
CA VAL A 94 -4.03 1.44 2.00
C VAL A 94 -4.44 2.22 0.76
N LEU A 95 -5.72 2.60 0.68
CA LEU A 95 -6.27 3.39 -0.41
C LEU A 95 -6.37 4.85 0.01
N GLY A 96 -5.59 5.69 -0.67
CA GLY A 96 -5.33 7.08 -0.31
C GLY A 96 -4.16 7.18 0.65
N ALA A 97 -3.08 7.85 0.22
CA ALA A 97 -1.84 7.92 0.98
C ALA A 97 -1.93 8.76 2.23
N LYS A 98 -2.79 9.78 2.18
CA LYS A 98 -2.68 10.94 3.08
C LYS A 98 -1.23 11.43 3.04
N SER A 99 -0.58 11.51 4.18
CA SER A 99 0.84 11.88 4.28
C SER A 99 1.77 10.68 4.52
N GLY A 100 1.24 9.45 4.63
CA GLY A 100 1.97 8.26 5.07
C GLY A 100 1.91 7.96 6.58
N TYR A 101 1.30 8.83 7.39
CA TYR A 101 1.25 8.68 8.85
C TYR A 101 0.49 7.42 9.30
N ILE A 102 -0.67 7.15 8.69
CA ILE A 102 -1.50 5.98 9.04
C ILE A 102 -0.77 4.68 8.69
N ALA A 103 -0.12 4.62 7.53
CA ALA A 103 0.67 3.46 7.12
C ALA A 103 1.88 3.24 8.04
N SER A 104 2.53 4.32 8.49
CA SER A 104 3.65 4.25 9.45
C SER A 104 3.21 3.70 10.81
N LEU A 105 2.02 4.08 11.28
CA LEU A 105 1.42 3.48 12.48
C LEU A 105 1.03 2.01 12.25
N ALA A 106 0.45 1.70 11.10
CA ALA A 106 0.11 0.32 10.72
C ALA A 106 1.36 -0.57 10.66
N HIS A 107 2.50 -0.07 10.19
CA HIS A 107 3.77 -0.81 10.19
C HIS A 107 4.25 -1.16 11.60
N LYS A 108 4.01 -0.30 12.60
CA LYS A 108 4.30 -0.66 14.00
C LYS A 108 3.40 -1.79 14.51
N LEU A 109 2.24 -1.99 13.90
CA LEU A 109 1.33 -3.09 14.22
C LEU A 109 1.69 -4.35 13.43
N ALA A 110 1.96 -4.24 12.13
CA ALA A 110 2.30 -5.34 11.23
C ALA A 110 3.75 -5.22 10.71
N PRO A 111 4.78 -5.35 11.56
CA PRO A 111 6.17 -5.14 11.15
C PRO A 111 6.68 -6.18 10.13
N ASN A 112 6.09 -7.37 10.14
CA ASN A 112 6.45 -8.48 9.25
C ASN A 112 5.53 -8.55 8.02
N GLY A 113 4.48 -7.74 7.98
CA GLY A 113 3.58 -7.62 6.84
C GLY A 113 4.13 -6.69 5.76
N GLU A 114 3.61 -6.84 4.55
CA GLU A 114 3.82 -5.91 3.45
C GLU A 114 2.75 -4.84 3.44
N ILE A 115 3.15 -3.57 3.44
CA ILE A 115 2.22 -2.44 3.41
C ILE A 115 2.40 -1.69 2.11
N ILE A 116 1.33 -1.59 1.32
CA ILE A 116 1.34 -0.83 0.08
C ILE A 116 0.24 0.22 0.09
N ILE A 117 0.61 1.43 -0.32
CA ILE A 117 -0.27 2.59 -0.42
C ILE A 117 -0.56 2.83 -1.89
N LEU A 118 -1.83 2.95 -2.25
CA LEU A 118 -2.28 3.42 -3.56
C LEU A 118 -2.75 4.86 -3.45
N GLU A 119 -2.18 5.74 -4.26
CA GLU A 119 -2.53 7.16 -4.33
C GLU A 119 -2.70 7.58 -5.78
N ALA A 120 -3.71 8.36 -6.10
CA ALA A 120 -3.96 8.77 -7.48
C ALA A 120 -3.18 10.04 -7.84
N ASN A 121 -2.98 10.94 -6.88
CA ASN A 121 -2.29 12.21 -7.12
C ASN A 121 -0.77 12.06 -6.89
N ALA A 122 0.02 12.32 -7.94
CA ALA A 122 1.46 12.15 -7.92
C ALA A 122 2.17 13.06 -6.88
N GLU A 123 1.71 14.30 -6.70
CA GLU A 123 2.28 15.24 -5.73
C GLU A 123 2.11 14.73 -4.28
N ILE A 124 0.93 14.21 -3.94
CA ILE A 124 0.64 13.60 -2.63
C ILE A 124 1.46 12.32 -2.43
N ALA A 125 1.60 11.50 -3.47
CA ALA A 125 2.45 10.32 -3.44
C ALA A 125 3.91 10.69 -3.17
N LYS A 126 4.43 11.73 -3.85
CA LYS A 126 5.80 12.26 -3.67
C LYS A 126 6.03 12.78 -2.25
N ILE A 127 5.08 13.56 -1.69
CA ILE A 127 5.12 14.00 -0.29
C ILE A 127 5.17 12.80 0.66
N THR A 128 4.35 11.77 0.39
CA THR A 128 4.28 10.57 1.21
C THR A 128 5.60 9.79 1.18
N MET A 129 6.15 9.55 -0.01
CA MET A 129 7.45 8.87 -0.18
C MET A 129 8.57 9.62 0.55
N GLN A 130 8.62 10.95 0.45
CA GLN A 130 9.61 11.76 1.17
C GLN A 130 9.48 11.66 2.69
N ASN A 131 8.26 11.61 3.22
CA ASN A 131 8.02 11.43 4.65
C ASN A 131 8.45 10.03 5.13
N LEU A 132 8.13 8.99 4.37
CA LEU A 132 8.53 7.61 4.68
C LEU A 132 10.06 7.46 4.66
N LYS A 133 10.73 8.00 3.64
CA LYS A 133 12.19 8.01 3.54
C LYS A 133 12.87 8.74 4.69
N ARG A 134 12.33 9.88 5.13
CA ARG A 134 12.83 10.62 6.31
C ARG A 134 12.84 9.77 7.59
N LEU A 135 11.93 8.80 7.67
CA LEU A 135 11.78 7.90 8.81
C LEU A 135 12.39 6.50 8.57
N ASN A 136 13.07 6.29 7.44
CA ASN A 136 13.61 5.00 6.99
C ASN A 136 12.51 3.91 6.96
N LEU A 137 11.34 4.26 6.45
CA LEU A 137 10.19 3.37 6.29
C LEU A 137 9.88 3.04 4.83
N ASP A 138 10.57 3.68 3.89
CA ASP A 138 10.47 3.45 2.45
C ASP A 138 10.86 2.02 2.05
N ASP A 139 11.71 1.36 2.84
CA ASP A 139 11.93 -0.07 2.69
C ASP A 139 10.70 -0.91 3.05
N ASN A 140 9.85 -0.50 3.98
CA ASN A 140 8.78 -1.36 4.51
C ASN A 140 7.37 -0.98 4.01
N ILE A 141 7.25 0.20 3.40
CA ILE A 141 5.98 0.75 2.95
C ILE A 141 6.19 1.26 1.53
N THR A 142 5.59 0.58 0.56
CA THR A 142 5.61 1.03 -0.84
C THR A 142 4.48 2.03 -1.10
N VAL A 143 4.75 3.04 -1.90
CA VAL A 143 3.73 3.97 -2.43
C VAL A 143 3.66 3.79 -3.94
N THR A 144 2.46 3.59 -4.46
CA THR A 144 2.22 3.38 -5.89
C THR A 144 1.22 4.41 -6.39
N VAL A 145 1.59 5.13 -7.45
CA VAL A 145 0.68 6.04 -8.14
C VAL A 145 -0.26 5.22 -9.03
N LYS A 146 -1.51 5.06 -8.62
CA LYS A 146 -2.51 4.21 -9.28
C LYS A 146 -3.90 4.62 -8.82
N ASN A 147 -4.92 4.39 -9.64
CA ASN A 147 -6.31 4.49 -9.21
C ASN A 147 -6.56 3.54 -8.01
N PRO A 148 -6.82 4.06 -6.79
CA PRO A 148 -6.88 3.22 -5.61
C PRO A 148 -8.06 2.23 -5.64
N LEU A 149 -9.13 2.52 -6.39
CA LEU A 149 -10.32 1.67 -6.44
C LEU A 149 -10.14 0.40 -7.29
N GLU A 150 -9.11 0.36 -8.14
CA GLU A 150 -8.71 -0.87 -8.82
C GLU A 150 -8.02 -1.85 -7.87
N GLY A 151 -7.56 -1.35 -6.71
CA GLY A 151 -6.73 -2.11 -5.80
C GLY A 151 -5.42 -2.56 -6.47
N MET A 152 -4.92 -3.71 -6.00
CA MET A 152 -3.70 -4.30 -6.50
C MET A 152 -3.90 -5.81 -6.60
N LEU A 153 -4.64 -6.19 -7.65
CA LEU A 153 -5.05 -7.56 -7.96
C LEU A 153 -3.85 -8.48 -8.15
N GLU A 154 -2.81 -7.97 -8.78
CA GLU A 154 -1.51 -8.62 -9.03
C GLU A 154 -0.78 -9.05 -7.76
N LEU A 155 -1.12 -8.44 -6.61
CA LEU A 155 -0.57 -8.77 -5.29
C LEU A 155 -1.65 -9.27 -4.32
N SER A 156 -2.83 -9.64 -4.84
CA SER A 156 -3.88 -10.28 -4.05
C SER A 156 -3.49 -11.73 -3.68
N PRO A 157 -4.08 -12.31 -2.62
CA PRO A 157 -5.05 -11.72 -1.70
C PRO A 157 -4.45 -10.77 -0.65
N TRP A 158 -5.30 -9.93 -0.06
CA TRP A 158 -4.97 -9.00 1.03
C TRP A 158 -5.64 -9.41 2.33
N GLN A 159 -4.85 -9.57 3.40
CA GLN A 159 -5.42 -9.77 4.73
C GLN A 159 -6.18 -8.53 5.18
N LYS A 160 -5.68 -7.33 4.86
CA LYS A 160 -6.31 -6.07 5.24
C LYS A 160 -6.35 -5.08 4.08
N ILE A 161 -7.48 -4.43 3.89
CA ILE A 161 -7.65 -3.29 2.98
C ILE A 161 -8.24 -2.13 3.79
N LEU A 162 -7.54 -0.99 3.83
CA LEU A 162 -7.98 0.21 4.51
C LEU A 162 -8.26 1.32 3.51
N VAL A 163 -9.46 1.88 3.54
CA VAL A 163 -9.83 3.02 2.69
C VAL A 163 -9.86 4.30 3.52
N THR A 164 -9.11 5.31 3.11
CA THR A 164 -8.95 6.56 3.87
C THR A 164 -9.61 7.78 3.22
N GLY A 165 -10.49 7.55 2.25
CA GLY A 165 -11.36 8.55 1.61
C GLY A 165 -12.73 7.96 1.31
N ALA A 166 -13.77 8.80 1.25
CA ALA A 166 -15.14 8.36 1.00
C ALA A 166 -15.26 7.62 -0.33
N ILE A 167 -15.95 6.47 -0.32
CA ILE A 167 -16.25 5.67 -1.52
C ILE A 167 -17.74 5.37 -1.59
N LYS A 168 -18.26 5.30 -2.81
CA LYS A 168 -19.65 4.88 -3.07
C LYS A 168 -19.78 3.37 -2.97
N GLN A 169 -20.96 2.90 -2.59
CA GLN A 169 -21.24 1.48 -2.33
C GLN A 169 -20.94 0.59 -3.54
N GLU A 170 -21.28 1.04 -4.75
CA GLU A 170 -21.07 0.30 -6.00
C GLU A 170 -19.58 0.10 -6.35
N ARG A 171 -18.68 0.91 -5.79
CA ARG A 171 -17.25 0.87 -6.09
C ARG A 171 -16.44 -0.08 -5.20
N ILE A 172 -17.09 -0.78 -4.27
CA ILE A 172 -16.41 -1.66 -3.32
C ILE A 172 -16.09 -3.06 -3.87
N HIS A 173 -16.87 -3.53 -4.85
CA HIS A 173 -16.82 -4.91 -5.32
C HIS A 173 -15.45 -5.37 -5.84
N PRO A 174 -14.70 -4.57 -6.63
CA PRO A 174 -13.36 -4.94 -7.08
C PRO A 174 -12.41 -5.21 -5.90
N LEU A 175 -12.52 -4.44 -4.83
CA LEU A 175 -11.68 -4.55 -3.64
C LEU A 175 -12.03 -5.80 -2.81
N LEU A 176 -13.33 -6.13 -2.70
CA LEU A 176 -13.77 -7.32 -1.96
C LEU A 176 -13.21 -8.61 -2.56
N ARG A 177 -13.12 -8.72 -3.88
CA ARG A 177 -12.54 -9.89 -4.56
C ARG A 177 -11.07 -10.12 -4.22
N GLN A 178 -10.36 -9.04 -3.87
CA GLN A 178 -8.95 -9.09 -3.52
C GLN A 178 -8.70 -9.40 -2.03
N LEU A 179 -9.74 -9.49 -1.20
CA LEU A 179 -9.58 -9.90 0.20
C LEU A 179 -9.19 -11.38 0.30
N ASP A 180 -8.34 -11.69 1.29
CA ASP A 180 -8.04 -13.06 1.69
C ASP A 180 -9.33 -13.77 2.09
N SER A 181 -9.54 -14.96 1.54
CA SER A 181 -10.67 -15.80 1.90
C SER A 181 -10.52 -16.39 3.31
N ASN A 182 -9.32 -16.33 3.89
CA ASN A 182 -9.04 -16.72 5.27
C ASN A 182 -9.06 -15.48 6.18
N GLU A 183 -10.25 -14.90 6.38
CA GLU A 183 -10.49 -13.79 7.31
C GLU A 183 -9.93 -12.41 6.88
N GLY A 184 -9.92 -12.14 5.57
CA GLY A 184 -9.55 -10.84 5.03
C GLY A 184 -10.57 -9.76 5.42
N VAL A 185 -10.09 -8.57 5.80
CA VAL A 185 -10.93 -7.44 6.24
C VAL A 185 -10.73 -6.22 5.36
N LEU A 186 -11.83 -5.69 4.83
CA LEU A 186 -11.90 -4.34 4.29
C LEU A 186 -12.54 -3.41 5.32
N TYR A 187 -11.96 -2.22 5.50
CA TYR A 187 -12.55 -1.19 6.34
C TYR A 187 -12.58 0.15 5.60
N ALA A 188 -13.78 0.71 5.38
CA ALA A 188 -13.96 1.85 4.49
C ALA A 188 -15.10 2.79 4.90
N PRO A 189 -14.98 4.11 4.66
CA PRO A 189 -16.09 5.04 4.72
C PRO A 189 -16.97 4.88 3.47
N ILE A 190 -18.13 4.24 3.62
CA ILE A 190 -19.06 4.00 2.50
C ILE A 190 -20.25 4.94 2.60
N GLY A 191 -20.51 5.68 1.52
CA GLY A 191 -21.66 6.58 1.43
C GLY A 191 -21.43 7.71 0.43
N GLU A 192 -22.39 8.64 0.41
CA GLU A 192 -22.32 9.84 -0.42
C GLU A 192 -21.40 10.92 0.20
N ASP A 193 -21.18 12.01 -0.52
CA ASP A 193 -20.09 12.96 -0.27
C ASP A 193 -20.07 13.63 1.12
N TYR A 194 -21.22 13.79 1.78
CA TYR A 194 -21.31 14.60 3.02
C TYR A 194 -21.21 13.81 4.33
N ILE A 195 -21.80 12.61 4.37
CA ILE A 195 -21.82 11.72 5.53
C ILE A 195 -21.71 10.30 5.00
N GLN A 196 -20.73 9.56 5.53
CA GLN A 196 -20.54 8.15 5.22
C GLN A 196 -20.74 7.32 6.48
N ILE A 197 -20.93 6.02 6.30
CA ILE A 197 -20.86 5.05 7.38
C ILE A 197 -19.55 4.29 7.23
N TYR A 198 -18.67 4.42 8.21
CA TYR A 198 -17.44 3.64 8.26
C TYR A 198 -17.83 2.18 8.51
N THR A 199 -17.53 1.31 7.55
CA THR A 199 -18.10 -0.04 7.41
C THR A 199 -17.00 -1.06 7.28
N GLN A 200 -17.04 -2.07 8.14
CA GLN A 200 -16.12 -3.20 8.17
C GLN A 200 -16.74 -4.37 7.42
N ILE A 201 -15.98 -5.00 6.52
CA ILE A 201 -16.42 -6.17 5.75
C ILE A 201 -15.36 -7.26 5.88
N LEU A 202 -15.78 -8.41 6.39
CA LEU A 202 -14.97 -9.62 6.55
C LEU A 202 -15.28 -10.61 5.44
N ARG A 203 -14.25 -11.22 4.85
CA ARG A 203 -14.38 -12.35 3.93
C ARG A 203 -14.02 -13.65 4.65
N ILE A 204 -14.91 -14.63 4.59
CA ILE A 204 -14.63 -16.01 5.00
C ILE A 204 -15.04 -16.92 3.85
N LYS A 205 -14.08 -17.63 3.26
CA LYS A 205 -14.26 -18.41 2.03
C LYS A 205 -14.83 -17.51 0.92
N GLU A 206 -16.00 -17.85 0.41
CA GLU A 206 -16.72 -17.08 -0.62
C GLU A 206 -17.81 -16.18 -0.04
N GLU A 207 -17.94 -16.09 1.28
CA GLU A 207 -18.95 -15.28 1.95
C GLU A 207 -18.39 -13.97 2.50
N TYR A 208 -19.24 -12.93 2.49
CA TYR A 208 -18.89 -11.58 2.97
C TYR A 208 -19.86 -11.15 4.06
N PHE A 209 -19.31 -10.62 5.14
CA PHE A 209 -20.04 -10.22 6.34
C PHE A 209 -19.74 -8.76 6.67
N GLY A 210 -20.78 -7.93 6.76
CA GLY A 210 -20.65 -6.49 6.93
C GLY A 210 -21.11 -6.00 8.30
N LYS A 211 -20.39 -5.04 8.89
CA LYS A 211 -20.79 -4.30 10.08
C LYS A 211 -20.63 -2.80 9.85
N GLN A 212 -21.74 -2.09 9.97
CA GLN A 212 -21.77 -0.62 9.98
C GLN A 212 -21.35 -0.12 11.37
N GLN A 213 -20.29 0.67 11.45
CA GLN A 213 -19.69 1.06 12.73
C GLN A 213 -20.20 2.43 13.20
N LEU A 214 -19.87 3.49 12.47
CA LEU A 214 -20.23 4.86 12.85
C LEU A 214 -20.33 5.79 11.64
N GLN A 215 -21.05 6.89 11.83
CA GLN A 215 -21.06 7.99 10.87
C GLN A 215 -19.75 8.77 10.90
N VAL A 216 -19.27 9.15 9.73
CA VAL A 216 -18.01 9.87 9.54
C VAL A 216 -18.14 10.90 8.42
N ARG A 217 -17.13 11.77 8.31
CA ARG A 217 -17.01 12.76 7.24
C ARG A 217 -15.59 12.71 6.68
N PHE A 218 -15.44 12.03 5.55
CA PHE A 218 -14.20 11.96 4.80
C PHE A 218 -14.37 12.74 3.49
N THR A 219 -13.27 13.34 3.01
CA THR A 219 -13.20 13.80 1.62
C THR A 219 -13.34 12.60 0.68
N PRO A 220 -13.91 12.77 -0.52
CA PRO A 220 -13.90 11.73 -1.55
C PRO A 220 -12.49 11.16 -1.78
N LEU A 221 -12.41 9.85 -1.99
CA LEU A 221 -11.16 9.21 -2.40
C LEU A 221 -10.80 9.70 -3.81
N MET A 222 -9.56 10.17 -4.00
CA MET A 222 -9.05 10.49 -5.33
C MET A 222 -8.89 9.21 -6.14
N THR A 223 -9.40 9.22 -7.37
CA THR A 223 -9.36 8.06 -8.28
C THR A 223 -8.74 8.39 -9.63
N GLN A 224 -8.72 9.67 -10.00
CA GLN A 224 -8.09 10.12 -11.22
C GLN A 224 -6.59 10.24 -10.98
N VAL A 225 -5.82 9.56 -11.83
CA VAL A 225 -4.37 9.66 -11.80
C VAL A 225 -3.99 11.02 -12.39
N GLU A 226 -3.55 11.93 -11.52
CA GLU A 226 -3.03 13.24 -11.90
C GLU A 226 -1.51 13.13 -11.95
N LEU A 227 -0.95 13.11 -13.16
CA LEU A 227 0.49 13.21 -13.40
C LEU A 227 0.87 14.70 -13.44
N ASP A 228 2.01 15.05 -12.83
CA ASP A 228 2.48 16.44 -12.76
C ASP A 228 2.62 17.03 -14.17
N GLU A 229 1.86 18.08 -14.51
CA GLU A 229 2.12 18.92 -15.68
C GLU A 229 3.51 19.61 -15.60
N ILE A 230 4.13 19.66 -14.42
CA ILE A 230 5.44 20.30 -14.19
C ILE A 230 6.61 19.35 -14.50
N GLU A 231 6.46 18.02 -14.31
CA GLU A 231 7.44 17.06 -14.83
C GLU A 231 7.31 16.94 -16.37
N LEU A 232 6.13 17.20 -16.94
CA LEU A 232 5.96 17.44 -18.37
C LEU A 232 6.73 18.69 -18.85
N ILE A 233 6.88 19.77 -18.06
CA ILE A 233 7.63 20.96 -18.53
C ILE A 233 9.15 20.73 -18.55
N THR A 234 9.69 19.88 -17.66
CA THR A 234 11.13 19.55 -17.71
C THR A 234 11.50 18.59 -18.82
N ASP A 235 10.56 17.77 -19.29
CA ASP A 235 10.78 16.80 -20.37
C ASP A 235 10.27 17.28 -21.75
N PHE A 236 9.53 18.39 -21.83
CA PHE A 236 8.95 18.92 -23.09
C PHE A 236 9.53 20.26 -23.58
N GLU A 237 10.55 20.84 -22.92
CA GLU A 237 11.22 22.04 -23.46
C GLU A 237 12.05 21.79 -24.74
N GLU A 238 12.13 20.55 -25.25
CA GLU A 238 12.73 20.24 -26.56
C GLU A 238 11.75 20.16 -27.75
N TYR A 239 10.44 20.35 -27.56
CA TYR A 239 9.49 20.23 -28.68
C TYR A 239 8.56 21.44 -28.83
N LYS A 240 9.12 22.60 -29.19
CA LYS A 240 8.37 23.58 -30.00
C LYS A 240 8.51 23.23 -31.47
N ASN A 241 7.51 22.51 -31.98
CA ASN A 241 6.90 22.65 -33.31
C ASN A 241 6.25 21.33 -33.71
N LEU A 242 4.98 21.12 -33.34
CA LEU A 242 4.08 20.23 -34.07
C LEU A 242 2.66 20.76 -33.82
N ASP A 243 1.99 21.11 -34.92
CA ASP A 243 0.66 21.70 -34.94
C ASP A 243 -0.40 20.81 -34.26
N GLU A 244 -1.44 21.48 -33.77
CA GLU A 244 -2.62 21.00 -33.07
C GLU A 244 -3.12 19.61 -33.53
N ILE A 245 -3.02 18.61 -32.65
CA ILE A 245 -3.79 17.36 -32.77
C ILE A 245 -4.94 17.41 -31.76
N GLU A 246 -6.16 17.70 -32.25
CA GLU A 246 -7.39 17.49 -31.50
C GLU A 246 -7.58 15.99 -31.21
N VAL A 247 -7.30 15.58 -29.98
CA VAL A 247 -7.68 14.25 -29.49
C VAL A 247 -9.15 14.26 -29.10
N LYS A 248 -10.03 13.82 -30.02
CA LYS A 248 -11.40 13.43 -29.69
C LYS A 248 -11.37 12.16 -28.85
N GLN A 249 -11.55 12.30 -27.54
CA GLN A 249 -11.84 11.16 -26.67
C GLN A 249 -13.24 10.62 -27.00
N ASP A 250 -13.31 9.35 -27.41
CA ASP A 250 -14.56 8.60 -27.59
C ASP A 250 -14.89 7.89 -26.27
N PRO A 251 -15.89 8.35 -25.50
CA PRO A 251 -16.25 7.77 -24.19
C PRO A 251 -16.77 6.34 -24.28
N SER A 252 -17.11 5.85 -25.48
CA SER A 252 -17.73 4.54 -25.67
C SER A 252 -16.76 3.35 -25.60
N LYS A 253 -15.44 3.59 -25.59
CA LYS A 253 -14.42 2.52 -25.51
C LYS A 253 -13.99 2.12 -24.10
N VAL A 254 -14.38 2.88 -23.07
CA VAL A 254 -14.12 2.52 -21.66
C VAL A 254 -15.19 1.55 -21.12
N GLU A 255 -16.36 1.48 -21.75
CA GLU A 255 -17.48 0.64 -21.30
C GLU A 255 -17.41 -0.82 -21.78
N SER A 256 -16.46 -1.20 -22.64
CA SER A 256 -16.43 -2.54 -23.27
C SER A 256 -15.47 -3.56 -22.66
N VAL A 257 -14.76 -3.23 -21.57
CA VAL A 257 -13.83 -4.16 -20.87
C VAL A 257 -14.35 -4.60 -19.49
N LEU A 258 -15.54 -4.15 -19.08
CA LEU A 258 -16.23 -4.69 -17.90
C LEU A 258 -16.97 -5.96 -18.31
N ASP A 259 -16.28 -7.09 -18.12
CA ASP A 259 -16.79 -8.44 -18.30
C ASP A 259 -18.14 -8.60 -17.57
N LYS A 260 -19.22 -8.84 -18.33
CA LYS A 260 -20.63 -8.84 -17.87
C LYS A 260 -21.01 -10.05 -17.02
N ASN A 261 -20.04 -10.75 -16.42
CA ASN A 261 -20.25 -11.93 -15.57
C ASN A 261 -19.79 -11.69 -14.12
N GLU A 262 -20.11 -10.53 -13.55
CA GLU A 262 -19.95 -10.33 -12.10
C GLU A 262 -20.91 -11.24 -11.33
N HIS A 263 -20.37 -12.27 -10.71
CA HIS A 263 -21.05 -12.94 -9.60
C HIS A 263 -21.38 -11.87 -8.56
N LYS A 264 -22.67 -11.56 -8.41
CA LYS A 264 -23.17 -10.52 -7.51
C LYS A 264 -22.69 -10.84 -6.08
N ILE A 265 -21.71 -10.09 -5.58
CA ILE A 265 -21.21 -10.27 -4.20
C ILE A 265 -22.32 -9.84 -3.25
N ASN A 266 -22.84 -10.78 -2.46
CA ASN A 266 -23.82 -10.51 -1.44
C ASN A 266 -23.14 -10.31 -0.08
N ILE A 267 -23.35 -9.16 0.55
CA ILE A 267 -22.79 -8.83 1.87
C ILE A 267 -23.88 -9.04 2.91
N LYS A 268 -23.64 -9.95 3.85
CA LYS A 268 -24.54 -10.23 4.97
C LYS A 268 -24.28 -9.22 6.09
N TYR A 269 -25.11 -8.18 6.18
CA TYR A 269 -25.01 -7.18 7.24
C TYR A 269 -25.72 -7.62 8.52
N ALA A 270 -25.03 -7.53 9.66
CA ALA A 270 -25.63 -7.68 10.98
C ALA A 270 -24.79 -6.97 12.05
N SER A 271 -25.43 -6.49 13.12
CA SER A 271 -24.76 -5.72 14.18
C SER A 271 -23.71 -6.53 14.94
N ASN A 272 -23.92 -7.85 15.07
CA ASN A 272 -23.12 -8.72 15.93
C ASN A 272 -22.28 -9.75 15.14
N ILE A 273 -22.39 -9.77 13.80
CA ILE A 273 -21.83 -10.85 12.98
C ILE A 273 -20.29 -10.93 13.04
N LEU A 274 -19.65 -9.80 13.36
CA LEU A 274 -18.20 -9.69 13.54
C LEU A 274 -17.78 -9.67 15.01
N ASP A 275 -18.72 -9.64 15.96
CA ASP A 275 -18.41 -9.64 17.40
C ASP A 275 -18.13 -11.06 17.93
N GLU A 276 -18.58 -12.09 17.21
CA GLU A 276 -18.30 -13.50 17.50
C GLU A 276 -17.01 -14.01 16.83
N VAL A 277 -16.49 -13.26 15.84
CA VAL A 277 -15.20 -13.55 15.21
C VAL A 277 -14.13 -12.92 16.08
N ASP A 278 -13.20 -13.73 16.60
CA ASP A 278 -12.08 -13.26 17.41
C ASP A 278 -11.11 -12.46 16.53
N LEU A 279 -11.44 -11.18 16.36
CA LEU A 279 -10.59 -10.17 15.76
C LEU A 279 -9.66 -9.55 16.82
N GLU A 280 -9.46 -10.15 18.00
CA GLU A 280 -8.46 -9.57 18.89
C GLU A 280 -7.09 -9.59 18.19
N PRO A 281 -6.27 -8.53 18.36
CA PRO A 281 -4.88 -8.49 17.93
C PRO A 281 -4.08 -9.47 18.80
N THR A 282 -4.38 -10.76 18.70
CA THR A 282 -3.69 -11.81 19.38
C THR A 282 -2.30 -11.86 18.76
N SER A 283 -1.31 -11.49 19.57
CA SER A 283 0.08 -11.85 19.31
C SER A 283 0.21 -13.37 19.48
N LYS A 284 -0.38 -14.15 18.56
CA LYS A 284 -0.04 -15.57 18.42
C LYS A 284 1.26 -15.68 17.63
N SER A 285 2.31 -15.01 18.11
CA SER A 285 3.64 -15.56 17.93
C SER A 285 3.80 -16.65 19.00
N GLU A 286 3.01 -17.72 18.86
CA GLU A 286 3.53 -19.01 19.29
C GLU A 286 4.85 -19.13 18.53
N LYS A 287 5.98 -19.08 19.25
CA LYS A 287 7.30 -19.33 18.68
C LYS A 287 7.27 -20.73 18.10
N LYS A 288 6.82 -20.84 16.85
CA LYS A 288 6.78 -22.09 16.11
C LYS A 288 8.23 -22.51 15.98
N GLU A 289 8.57 -23.62 16.62
CA GLU A 289 9.92 -24.15 16.66
C GLU A 289 10.47 -24.27 15.22
N ILE A 290 11.56 -23.54 14.95
CA ILE A 290 12.16 -23.48 13.62
C ILE A 290 12.84 -24.81 13.35
N SER A 291 12.39 -25.52 12.30
CA SER A 291 13.04 -26.76 11.88
C SER A 291 14.24 -26.43 11.01
N ILE A 292 15.40 -27.03 11.31
CA ILE A 292 16.61 -26.95 10.47
C ILE A 292 16.27 -27.33 9.03
N LYS A 293 15.43 -28.36 8.84
CA LYS A 293 15.02 -28.83 7.51
C LYS A 293 14.22 -27.77 6.74
N GLU A 294 13.31 -27.05 7.40
CA GLU A 294 12.53 -25.99 6.74
C GLU A 294 13.43 -24.79 6.40
N ARG A 295 14.34 -24.43 7.30
CA ARG A 295 15.35 -23.39 7.07
C ARG A 295 16.20 -23.71 5.84
N ASP A 296 16.70 -24.94 5.72
CA ASP A 296 17.51 -25.37 4.58
C ASP A 296 16.72 -25.35 3.27
N ILE A 297 15.43 -25.72 3.31
CA ILE A 297 14.53 -25.62 2.15
C ILE A 297 14.36 -24.17 1.70
N ILE A 298 14.15 -23.24 2.65
CA ILE A 298 14.01 -21.80 2.34
C ILE A 298 15.29 -21.26 1.72
N LEU A 299 16.45 -21.57 2.31
CA LEU A 299 17.75 -21.15 1.78
C LEU A 299 17.98 -21.71 0.37
N SER A 300 17.59 -22.94 0.10
CA SER A 300 17.67 -23.52 -1.24
C SER A 300 16.80 -22.78 -2.26
N TYR A 301 15.60 -22.31 -1.89
CA TYR A 301 14.81 -21.46 -2.77
C TYR A 301 15.47 -20.12 -3.03
N PHE A 302 16.02 -19.49 -1.99
CA PHE A 302 16.74 -18.22 -2.16
C PHE A 302 18.00 -18.33 -3.02
N GLU A 303 18.75 -19.43 -2.91
CA GLU A 303 19.91 -19.68 -3.77
C GLU A 303 19.51 -19.82 -5.24
N LYS A 304 18.41 -20.53 -5.54
CA LYS A 304 17.86 -20.60 -6.90
C LYS A 304 17.40 -19.24 -7.42
N MET A 305 16.72 -18.45 -6.58
CA MET A 305 16.32 -17.09 -6.92
C MET A 305 17.51 -16.19 -7.24
N LEU A 306 18.64 -16.32 -6.51
CA LEU A 306 19.88 -15.61 -6.83
C LEU A 306 20.47 -16.05 -8.17
N ASP A 307 20.46 -17.34 -8.48
CA ASP A 307 20.95 -17.84 -9.77
C ASP A 307 20.10 -17.31 -10.93
N ILE A 308 18.78 -17.25 -10.78
CA ILE A 308 17.87 -16.64 -11.76
C ILE A 308 18.21 -15.15 -11.95
N LEU A 309 18.41 -14.38 -10.86
CA LEU A 309 18.77 -12.96 -10.98
C LEU A 309 20.11 -12.74 -11.69
N ARG A 310 21.09 -13.63 -11.48
CA ARG A 310 22.39 -13.56 -12.17
C ARG A 310 22.25 -13.77 -13.67
N GLU A 311 21.33 -14.63 -14.09
CA GLU A 311 21.04 -14.85 -15.51
C GLU A 311 20.22 -13.69 -16.10
N LEU A 312 19.20 -13.20 -15.38
CA LEU A 312 18.37 -12.07 -15.79
C LEU A 312 19.20 -10.80 -16.05
N LYS A 313 20.24 -10.55 -15.24
CA LYS A 313 21.18 -9.42 -15.42
C LYS A 313 22.02 -9.50 -16.71
N LYS A 314 22.28 -10.71 -17.22
CA LYS A 314 23.08 -10.93 -18.42
C LYS A 314 22.21 -11.10 -19.67
N GLN A 315 20.90 -11.17 -19.50
CA GLN A 315 19.98 -11.58 -20.55
C GLN A 315 19.56 -10.39 -21.42
N GLU A 316 19.86 -10.48 -22.73
CA GLU A 316 19.39 -9.51 -23.71
C GLU A 316 18.05 -9.91 -24.34
N ASP A 317 17.75 -11.22 -24.37
CA ASP A 317 16.50 -11.76 -24.90
C ASP A 317 15.33 -11.52 -23.94
N VAL A 318 14.39 -10.68 -24.38
CA VAL A 318 13.22 -10.30 -23.59
C VAL A 318 12.30 -11.48 -23.30
N GLU A 319 12.14 -12.44 -24.22
CA GLU A 319 11.28 -13.61 -23.97
C GLU A 319 11.88 -14.51 -22.90
N LYS A 320 13.21 -14.72 -22.96
CA LYS A 320 13.90 -15.48 -21.92
C LYS A 320 13.86 -14.78 -20.55
N CYS A 321 13.91 -13.44 -20.52
CA CYS A 321 13.68 -12.71 -19.26
C CYS A 321 12.28 -12.95 -18.67
N PHE A 322 11.24 -13.14 -19.50
CA PHE A 322 9.91 -13.51 -18.99
C PHE A 322 9.90 -14.92 -18.40
N GLU A 323 10.57 -15.88 -19.05
CA GLU A 323 10.74 -17.24 -18.52
C GLU A 323 11.47 -17.24 -17.17
N ASP A 324 12.55 -16.47 -17.05
CA ASP A 324 13.31 -16.30 -15.80
C ASP A 324 12.42 -15.70 -14.68
N ILE A 325 11.59 -14.71 -15.01
CA ILE A 325 10.63 -14.13 -14.06
C ILE A 325 9.59 -15.16 -13.60
N ASP A 326 9.03 -15.94 -14.52
CA ASP A 326 8.02 -16.94 -14.20
C ASP A 326 8.61 -18.07 -13.33
N GLU A 327 9.87 -18.46 -13.57
CA GLU A 327 10.60 -19.39 -12.71
C GLU A 327 10.83 -18.81 -11.30
N PHE A 328 11.19 -17.53 -11.21
CA PHE A 328 11.36 -16.84 -9.93
C PHE A 328 10.05 -16.81 -9.12
N GLU A 329 8.92 -16.55 -9.79
CA GLU A 329 7.59 -16.50 -9.17
C GLU A 329 7.21 -17.83 -8.51
N ILE A 330 7.56 -18.96 -9.12
CA ILE A 330 7.35 -20.30 -8.54
C ILE A 330 8.06 -20.42 -7.17
N HIS A 331 9.25 -19.85 -7.03
CA HIS A 331 9.96 -19.86 -5.75
C HIS A 331 9.29 -18.96 -4.71
N ILE A 332 8.78 -17.78 -5.11
CA ILE A 332 7.99 -16.92 -4.22
C ILE A 332 6.76 -17.65 -3.68
N ASP A 333 6.04 -18.36 -4.55
CA ASP A 333 4.85 -19.12 -4.16
C ASP A 333 5.18 -20.22 -3.13
N ASN A 334 6.31 -20.90 -3.31
CA ASN A 334 6.79 -21.90 -2.35
C ASN A 334 7.15 -21.30 -0.98
N LEU A 335 7.48 -20.01 -0.90
CA LEU A 335 7.78 -19.31 0.36
C LEU A 335 6.53 -18.92 1.14
N LYS A 336 5.36 -18.77 0.49
CA LYS A 336 4.12 -18.31 1.13
C LYS A 336 3.73 -19.15 2.35
N LYS A 337 3.90 -20.49 2.29
CA LYS A 337 3.61 -21.40 3.42
C LYS A 337 4.51 -21.20 4.64
N TYR A 338 5.67 -20.56 4.46
CA TYR A 338 6.62 -20.27 5.52
C TYR A 338 6.54 -18.82 6.02
N LYS A 339 5.69 -17.97 5.41
CA LYS A 339 5.54 -16.54 5.71
C LYS A 339 5.50 -16.25 7.20
N SER A 340 4.47 -16.73 7.91
CA SER A 340 4.28 -16.43 9.33
C SER A 340 5.39 -17.03 10.21
N LYS A 341 5.86 -18.24 9.88
CA LYS A 341 6.84 -18.97 10.71
C LYS A 341 8.24 -18.34 10.65
N PHE A 342 8.64 -17.87 9.48
CA PHE A 342 9.97 -17.30 9.24
C PHE A 342 9.94 -15.78 9.02
N GLN A 343 8.77 -15.15 9.18
CA GLN A 343 8.55 -13.72 8.95
C GLN A 343 9.03 -13.27 7.55
N LEU A 344 8.75 -14.10 6.54
CA LEU A 344 9.13 -13.81 5.15
C LEU A 344 8.20 -12.76 4.55
N LYS A 345 8.67 -12.03 3.53
CA LYS A 345 7.85 -11.05 2.79
C LYS A 345 7.68 -11.45 1.31
N PRO A 346 6.97 -12.55 0.99
CA PRO A 346 6.78 -13.00 -0.39
C PRO A 346 6.11 -11.95 -1.27
N LYS A 347 5.22 -11.13 -0.71
CA LYS A 347 4.55 -10.06 -1.45
C LYS A 347 5.51 -8.96 -1.90
N ARG A 348 6.56 -8.66 -1.13
CA ARG A 348 7.62 -7.73 -1.52
C ARG A 348 8.41 -8.25 -2.72
N PHE A 349 8.81 -9.52 -2.69
CA PHE A 349 9.46 -10.16 -3.84
C PHE A 349 8.58 -10.07 -5.09
N LEU A 350 7.30 -10.39 -4.96
CA LEU A 350 6.35 -10.35 -6.07
C LEU A 350 6.14 -8.92 -6.59
N ASN A 351 6.12 -7.92 -5.71
CA ASN A 351 6.02 -6.52 -6.09
C ASN A 351 7.20 -6.07 -6.95
N LEU A 352 8.43 -6.31 -6.48
CA LEU A 352 9.65 -5.98 -7.23
C LEU A 352 9.69 -6.74 -8.57
N LEU A 353 9.33 -8.03 -8.55
CA LEU A 353 9.27 -8.86 -9.75
C LEU A 353 8.26 -8.33 -10.77
N ASN A 354 7.08 -7.88 -10.33
CA ASN A 354 6.07 -7.28 -11.20
C ASN A 354 6.52 -5.94 -11.78
N GLN A 355 7.31 -5.16 -11.05
CA GLN A 355 7.91 -3.93 -11.59
C GLN A 355 8.93 -4.25 -12.68
N ILE A 356 9.80 -5.25 -12.47
CA ILE A 356 10.73 -5.75 -13.51
C ILE A 356 9.94 -6.22 -14.74
N ARG A 357 8.87 -7.02 -14.54
CA ARG A 357 7.97 -7.49 -15.59
C ARG A 357 7.34 -6.34 -16.37
N SER A 358 6.96 -5.26 -15.69
CA SER A 358 6.38 -4.06 -16.31
C SER A 358 7.39 -3.37 -17.25
N TYR A 359 8.64 -3.20 -16.82
CA TYR A 359 9.70 -2.68 -17.68
C TYR A 359 10.03 -3.62 -18.86
N LEU A 360 9.97 -4.94 -18.67
CA LEU A 360 10.14 -5.89 -19.78
C LEU A 360 9.04 -5.76 -20.84
N ILE A 361 7.78 -5.53 -20.43
CA ILE A 361 6.68 -5.28 -21.37
C ILE A 361 6.99 -4.02 -22.19
N VAL A 362 7.41 -2.93 -21.55
CA VAL A 362 7.81 -1.70 -22.23
C VAL A 362 8.98 -1.96 -23.19
N ARG A 363 10.01 -2.71 -22.78
CA ARG A 363 11.13 -3.11 -23.66
C ARG A 363 10.65 -3.91 -24.87
N LYS A 364 9.72 -4.84 -24.68
CA LYS A 364 9.14 -5.66 -25.75
C LYS A 364 8.44 -4.80 -26.79
N ASP A 365 7.74 -3.76 -26.36
CA ASP A 365 7.01 -2.85 -27.24
C ASP A 365 7.95 -1.86 -27.94
N ILE A 366 8.96 -1.33 -27.25
CA ILE A 366 10.01 -0.50 -27.88
C ILE A 366 10.74 -1.29 -28.97
N ASN A 367 11.07 -2.57 -28.73
CA ASN A 367 11.75 -3.42 -29.72
C ASN A 367 10.94 -3.67 -31.00
N LYS A 368 9.60 -3.47 -30.98
CA LYS A 368 8.74 -3.56 -32.16
C LYS A 368 8.67 -2.25 -32.95
N SER A 369 9.05 -1.12 -32.35
CA SER A 369 9.05 0.20 -32.98
C SER A 369 10.33 0.44 -33.79
N SER A 370 10.19 1.02 -34.98
CA SER A 370 11.29 1.32 -35.90
C SER A 370 11.82 2.76 -35.80
N ASP A 371 11.42 3.53 -34.78
CA ASP A 371 11.79 4.93 -34.63
C ASP A 371 13.19 5.14 -34.03
N THR A 372 13.93 6.14 -34.53
CA THR A 372 15.28 6.51 -34.05
C THR A 372 15.30 7.05 -32.62
N ASN A 373 14.18 7.60 -32.11
CA ASN A 373 14.01 8.00 -30.71
C ASN A 373 13.89 6.79 -29.74
N SER A 374 13.84 5.55 -30.27
CA SER A 374 13.70 4.34 -29.46
C SER A 374 14.95 3.97 -28.64
N ILE A 375 16.14 4.45 -29.02
CA ILE A 375 17.40 4.00 -28.38
C ILE A 375 17.56 4.62 -26.99
N GLU A 376 17.36 5.94 -26.85
CA GLU A 376 17.47 6.62 -25.56
C GLU A 376 16.39 6.14 -24.58
N GLN A 377 15.15 6.00 -25.05
CA GLN A 377 14.05 5.42 -24.28
C GLN A 377 14.36 3.99 -23.83
N LYS A 378 14.95 3.18 -24.72
CA LYS A 378 15.36 1.81 -24.39
C LYS A 378 16.44 1.78 -23.31
N ILE A 379 17.43 2.68 -23.39
CA ILE A 379 18.49 2.80 -22.38
C ILE A 379 17.90 3.18 -21.02
N GLU A 380 17.01 4.18 -20.98
CA GLU A 380 16.38 4.63 -19.75
C GLU A 380 15.55 3.52 -19.09
N VAL A 381 14.72 2.83 -19.87
CA VAL A 381 13.90 1.69 -19.41
C VAL A 381 14.77 0.56 -18.87
N ILE A 382 15.88 0.24 -19.54
CA ILE A 382 16.83 -0.79 -19.09
C ILE A 382 17.50 -0.35 -17.78
N ASN A 383 17.89 0.91 -17.65
CA ASN A 383 18.52 1.42 -16.43
C ASN A 383 17.55 1.33 -15.23
N LYS A 384 16.30 1.80 -15.39
CA LYS A 384 15.27 1.68 -14.35
C LYS A 384 14.97 0.22 -14.00
N GLN A 385 14.92 -0.66 -14.99
CA GLN A 385 14.77 -2.10 -14.73
C GLN A 385 15.93 -2.64 -13.89
N ASN A 386 17.17 -2.29 -14.25
CA ASN A 386 18.37 -2.76 -13.56
C ASN A 386 18.45 -2.26 -12.11
N GLU A 387 18.01 -1.03 -11.83
CA GLU A 387 17.86 -0.52 -10.47
C GLU A 387 16.97 -1.43 -9.62
N ILE A 388 15.80 -1.83 -10.15
CA ILE A 388 14.87 -2.71 -9.43
C ILE A 388 15.43 -4.13 -9.28
N VAL A 389 16.17 -4.62 -10.28
CA VAL A 389 16.87 -5.91 -10.18
C VAL A 389 17.92 -5.88 -9.07
N LEU A 390 18.62 -4.76 -8.89
CA LEU A 390 19.56 -4.57 -7.78
C LEU A 390 18.83 -4.53 -6.43
N ASP A 391 17.74 -3.77 -6.32
CA ASP A 391 16.92 -3.72 -5.10
C ASP A 391 16.40 -5.11 -4.70
N LEU A 392 15.98 -5.91 -5.68
CA LEU A 392 15.52 -7.29 -5.48
C LEU A 392 16.64 -8.21 -5.01
N GLU A 393 17.85 -8.07 -5.58
CA GLU A 393 19.03 -8.82 -5.14
C GLU A 393 19.45 -8.44 -3.72
N GLU A 394 19.56 -7.15 -3.41
CA GLU A 394 19.91 -6.67 -2.07
C GLU A 394 18.91 -7.16 -1.01
N PHE A 395 17.61 -7.12 -1.35
CA PHE A 395 16.57 -7.65 -0.47
C PHE A 395 16.70 -9.16 -0.26
N LEU A 396 16.96 -9.92 -1.34
CA LEU A 396 17.16 -11.37 -1.28
C LEU A 396 18.39 -11.75 -0.43
N GLU A 397 19.51 -11.06 -0.60
CA GLU A 397 20.74 -11.28 0.17
C GLU A 397 20.54 -10.97 1.66
N SER A 398 19.81 -9.89 1.97
CA SER A 398 19.43 -9.53 3.33
C SER A 398 18.59 -10.64 3.98
N GLU A 399 17.60 -11.18 3.27
CA GLU A 399 16.77 -12.29 3.75
C GLU A 399 17.58 -13.57 3.94
N ILE A 400 18.51 -13.91 3.04
CA ILE A 400 19.43 -15.05 3.22
C ILE A 400 20.25 -14.89 4.49
N SER A 401 20.83 -13.70 4.71
CA SER A 401 21.62 -13.39 5.90
C SER A 401 20.79 -13.52 7.18
N ARG A 402 19.53 -13.06 7.14
CA ARG A 402 18.59 -13.16 8.26
C ARG A 402 18.23 -14.62 8.56
N ILE A 403 17.82 -15.40 7.56
CA ILE A 403 17.43 -16.80 7.72
C ILE A 403 18.63 -17.66 8.17
N LYS A 404 19.86 -17.34 7.76
CA LYS A 404 21.07 -18.03 8.25
C LYS A 404 21.36 -17.80 9.74
N LYS A 405 20.81 -16.75 10.34
CA LYS A 405 21.00 -16.40 11.76
C LYS A 405 19.94 -17.00 12.70
N LEU A 406 18.79 -17.43 12.15
CA LEU A 406 17.70 -18.08 12.88
C LEU A 406 18.06 -19.52 13.25
#